data_AF-A0A965JI71-F1
#
_entry.id   AF-A0A965JI71-F1
#
_cell.length_a   1.000
_cell.length_b   1.000
_cell.length_c   1.000
_cell.angle_alpha   90.00
_cell.angle_beta   90.00
_cell.angle_gamma   90.00
#
_symmetry.space_group_name_H-M   'P 1'
#
loop_
_entity.id
_entity.type
_entity.pdbx_description
1 polymer ?
#
loop_
_entity_poly.entity_id
_entity_poly.type
_entity_poly.pdbx_seq_one_letter_code
_entity_poly.pdbx_strand_id
1 'polypeptide(L)'
;KEVRVWAKAARAVKRQFGEPRLDVVEVYGRKLQFVGKPCILDAFLYPESKGGREVVTYVDARRSDGAAVDRASCIEALQRR
;
A
#
# COMPACT_ATOMS: atom_id res chain seq x y z
N LYS A 1 -10.20 -0.71 -16.04
CA LYS A 1 -9.00 -1.57 -16.01
C LYS A 1 -9.00 -2.25 -14.65
N GLU A 2 -9.25 -3.56 -14.60
CA GLU A 2 -9.41 -4.33 -13.36
C GLU A 2 -8.26 -4.04 -12.39
N VAL A 3 -8.62 -3.70 -11.15
CA VAL A 3 -7.66 -3.54 -10.06
C VAL A 3 -7.13 -4.93 -9.76
N ARG A 4 -5.97 -5.25 -10.33
CA ARG A 4 -5.22 -6.44 -9.93
C ARG A 4 -5.00 -6.36 -8.43
N VAL A 5 -5.56 -7.30 -7.67
CA VAL A 5 -5.29 -7.45 -6.23
C VAL A 5 -3.79 -7.45 -6.07
N TRP A 6 -3.28 -6.53 -5.26
CA TRP A 6 -1.85 -6.32 -5.15
C TRP A 6 -1.24 -7.26 -4.12
N ALA A 7 -1.52 -8.57 -4.21
CA ALA A 7 -1.29 -9.63 -3.22
C ALA A 7 0.19 -9.87 -2.80
N LYS A 8 0.89 -8.82 -2.41
CA LYS A 8 2.28 -8.79 -1.97
C LYS A 8 2.33 -8.79 -0.45
N ALA A 9 3.25 -9.56 0.11
CA ALA A 9 3.58 -9.46 1.53
C ALA A 9 4.24 -8.11 1.87
N ALA A 10 4.19 -7.69 3.13
CA ALA A 10 4.84 -6.46 3.61
C ALA A 10 6.30 -6.32 3.14
N ARG A 11 7.11 -7.38 3.25
CA ARG A 11 8.52 -7.38 2.80
C ARG A 11 8.67 -7.06 1.30
N ALA A 12 7.75 -7.56 0.47
CA ALA A 12 7.79 -7.31 -0.97
C ALA A 12 7.36 -5.89 -1.31
N VAL A 13 6.41 -5.32 -0.56
CA VAL A 13 5.98 -3.92 -0.68
C VAL A 13 7.12 -2.98 -0.26
N LYS A 14 7.76 -3.24 0.89
CA LYS A 14 8.92 -2.47 1.37
C LYS A 14 10.09 -2.52 0.39
N ARG A 15 10.40 -3.68 -0.19
CA ARG A 15 11.44 -3.77 -1.23
C ARG A 15 11.11 -2.93 -2.47
N GLN A 16 9.83 -2.75 -2.78
CA GLN A 16 9.38 -2.02 -3.97
C GLN A 16 9.40 -0.50 -3.76
N PHE A 17 9.13 0.00 -2.56
CA PHE A 17 8.95 1.43 -2.27
C PHE A 17 9.94 2.02 -1.29
N GLY A 18 10.81 1.19 -0.71
CA GLY A 18 11.63 1.55 0.44
C GLY A 18 10.86 1.46 1.76
N GLU A 19 11.37 2.16 2.77
CA GLU A 19 10.77 2.13 4.09
C GLU A 19 9.51 3.01 4.14
N PRO A 20 8.38 2.51 4.67
CA PRO A 20 7.16 3.28 4.74
C PRO A 20 7.29 4.41 5.75
N ARG A 21 6.56 5.50 5.52
CA ARG A 21 6.41 6.58 6.49
C ARG A 21 5.66 6.09 7.74
N LEU A 22 4.63 5.25 7.55
CA LEU A 22 3.88 4.64 8.64
C LEU A 22 3.81 3.13 8.44
N ASP A 23 4.03 2.40 9.52
CA ASP A 23 3.91 0.95 9.58
C ASP A 23 3.08 0.61 10.82
N VAL A 24 1.77 0.47 10.64
CA VAL A 24 0.79 0.33 11.72
C VAL A 24 0.32 -1.12 11.77
N VAL A 25 0.47 -1.75 12.92
CA VAL A 25 -0.05 -3.10 13.20
C VAL A 25 -1.37 -2.96 13.95
N GLU A 26 -2.41 -3.59 13.41
CA GLU A 26 -3.77 -3.64 13.95
C GLU A 26 -4.05 -5.06 14.48
N VAL A 27 -5.16 -5.25 15.18
CA VAL A 27 -5.54 -6.56 15.76
C VAL A 27 -5.65 -7.66 14.69
N TYR A 28 -6.11 -7.31 13.48
CA TYR A 28 -6.37 -8.28 12.40
C TYR A 28 -5.68 -7.93 11.09
N GLY A 29 -4.73 -7.00 11.09
CA GLY A 29 -4.08 -6.59 9.86
C GLY A 29 -2.96 -5.59 10.09
N ARG A 30 -2.50 -5.01 8.97
CA ARG A 30 -1.40 -4.05 8.97
C ARG A 30 -1.61 -3.01 7.89
N LYS A 31 -1.21 -1.78 8.18
CA LYS A 31 -1.23 -0.67 7.22
C LYS A 31 0.19 -0.17 6.99
N LEU A 32 0.60 -0.09 5.73
CA LEU A 32 1.83 0.57 5.31
C LEU A 32 1.50 1.85 4.54
N GLN A 33 2.10 2.98 4.89
CA GLN A 33 1.94 4.25 4.18
C GLN A 33 3.24 4.67 3.50
N PHE A 34 3.14 5.01 2.22
CA PHE A 34 4.24 5.58 1.44
C PHE A 34 3.84 6.98 0.98
N VAL A 35 4.81 7.90 0.96
CA VAL A 35 4.59 9.30 0.58
C VAL A 35 5.58 9.69 -0.50
N GLY A 36 5.06 10.16 -1.63
CA GLY A 36 5.81 10.79 -2.69
C GLY A 36 5.31 12.22 -2.91
N LYS A 37 6.03 12.99 -3.74
CA LYS A 37 5.57 14.34 -4.14
C LYS A 37 4.16 14.35 -4.76
N PRO A 38 3.77 13.40 -5.64
CA PRO A 38 2.47 13.48 -6.29
C PRO A 38 1.32 12.84 -5.49
N CYS A 39 1.61 11.94 -4.55
CA CYS A 39 0.57 11.18 -3.84
C CYS A 39 1.08 10.48 -2.57
N ILE A 40 0.13 10.09 -1.74
CA ILE A 40 0.24 9.18 -0.61
C ILE A 40 -0.43 7.86 -1.01
N LEU A 41 0.23 6.74 -0.75
CA LEU A 41 -0.29 5.40 -0.96
C LEU A 41 -0.40 4.69 0.38
N ASP A 42 -1.61 4.26 0.73
CA ASP A 42 -1.85 3.37 1.86
C ASP A 42 -2.08 1.95 1.34
N ALA A 43 -1.29 0.99 1.81
CA ALA A 43 -1.45 -0.43 1.53
C ALA A 43 -1.99 -1.14 2.77
N PHE A 44 -3.14 -1.78 2.63
CA PHE A 44 -3.82 -2.50 3.71
C PHE A 44 -3.61 -4.00 3.53
N LEU A 45 -2.98 -4.61 4.53
CA LEU A 45 -2.65 -6.02 4.54
C LEU A 45 -3.56 -6.76 5.50
N TYR A 46 -4.13 -7.86 5.03
CA TYR A 46 -4.90 -8.79 5.83
C TYR A 46 -4.42 -10.22 5.57
N PRO A 47 -4.60 -11.14 6.53
CA PRO A 47 -4.29 -12.56 6.33
C PRO A 47 -5.10 -13.16 5.17
N GLU A 48 -4.45 -13.95 4.30
CA GLU A 48 -5.14 -14.70 3.23
C GLU A 48 -6.08 -15.79 3.78
N SER A 49 -5.83 -16.23 5.02
CA SER A 49 -6.61 -17.20 5.77
C SER A 49 -6.38 -17.01 7.27
N LYS A 50 -7.14 -17.70 8.14
CA LYS A 50 -6.97 -17.61 9.60
C LYS A 50 -5.53 -17.98 10.01
N GLY A 51 -4.78 -17.01 10.54
CA GLY A 51 -3.37 -17.17 10.90
C GLY A 51 -2.40 -17.23 9.71
N GLY A 52 -2.90 -17.02 8.49
CA GLY A 52 -2.12 -17.00 7.27
C GLY A 52 -1.27 -15.73 7.12
N ARG A 53 -0.45 -15.72 6.07
CA ARG A 53 0.42 -14.60 5.74
C ARG A 53 -0.40 -13.36 5.37
N GLU A 54 -0.01 -12.20 5.90
CA GLU A 54 -0.61 -10.93 5.52
C GLU A 54 -0.17 -10.52 4.11
N VAL A 55 -1.14 -10.22 3.26
CA VAL A 55 -0.94 -9.68 1.91
C VAL A 55 -1.75 -8.42 1.71
N VAL A 56 -1.28 -7.54 0.83
CA VAL A 56 -2.07 -6.37 0.45
C VAL A 56 -3.33 -6.82 -0.27
N THR A 57 -4.47 -6.54 0.35
CA THR A 57 -5.81 -6.82 -0.19
C THR A 57 -6.42 -5.58 -0.81
N TYR A 58 -6.02 -4.40 -0.33
CA TYR A 58 -6.53 -3.11 -0.78
C TYR A 58 -5.45 -2.03 -0.74
N VAL A 59 -5.56 -1.09 -1.68
CA VAL A 59 -4.76 0.14 -1.67
C VAL A 59 -5.66 1.36 -1.85
N ASP A 60 -5.32 2.41 -1.11
CA ASP A 60 -5.83 3.75 -1.31
C ASP A 60 -4.72 4.67 -1.83
N ALA A 61 -5.07 5.59 -2.71
CA ALA A 61 -4.16 6.58 -3.25
C ALA A 61 -4.82 7.96 -3.23
N ARG A 62 -4.14 8.92 -2.59
CA ARG A 62 -4.66 10.28 -2.43
C ARG A 62 -3.57 11.33 -2.42
N ARG A 63 -3.96 12.57 -2.62
CA ARG A 63 -3.12 13.75 -2.34
C ARG A 63 -3.10 14.08 -0.84
N SER A 64 -2.21 14.99 -0.45
CA SER A 64 -2.11 15.47 0.93
C SER A 64 -3.37 16.19 1.43
N ASP A 65 -4.19 16.72 0.53
CA ASP A 65 -5.49 17.34 0.83
C ASP A 65 -6.65 16.32 0.89
N GLY A 66 -6.35 15.02 0.75
CA GLY A 66 -7.34 13.95 0.83
C GLY A 66 -8.03 13.62 -0.49
N ALA A 67 -7.80 14.38 -1.56
CA ALA A 67 -8.41 14.09 -2.86
C ALA A 67 -7.90 12.76 -3.42
N ALA A 68 -8.81 11.87 -3.82
CA ALA A 68 -8.47 10.60 -4.43
C ALA A 68 -7.70 10.80 -5.74
N VAL A 69 -6.72 9.94 -5.99
CA VAL A 69 -5.98 9.89 -7.27
C VAL A 69 -5.96 8.47 -7.82
N ASP A 70 -5.60 8.33 -9.09
CA ASP A 70 -5.46 7.00 -9.69
C ASP A 70 -4.36 6.18 -8.97
N ARG A 71 -4.74 4.97 -8.55
CA ARG A 71 -3.88 4.06 -7.78
C ARG A 71 -2.68 3.61 -8.59
N ALA A 72 -2.87 3.29 -9.88
CA ALA A 72 -1.79 2.81 -10.74
C ALA A 72 -0.73 3.90 -10.94
N SER A 73 -1.18 5.12 -11.24
CA SER A 73 -0.32 6.30 -11.39
C SER A 73 0.46 6.61 -10.11
N CYS A 74 -0.17 6.51 -8.95
CA CYS A 74 0.51 6.71 -7.67
C CYS A 74 1.59 5.65 -7.41
N ILE A 75 1.27 4.38 -7.69
CA ILE A 75 2.21 3.26 -7.58
C ILE A 75 3.41 3.45 -8.51
N GLU A 76 3.19 3.85 -9.76
CA GLU A 76 4.27 4.13 -10.72
C GLU A 76 5.14 5.30 -10.27
N ALA A 77 4.54 6.37 -9.75
CA ALA A 77 5.28 7.52 -9.25
C ALA A 77 6.17 7.16 -8.05
N LEU A 78 5.67 6.34 -7.13
CA LEU A 78 6.44 5.89 -5.97
C LEU A 78 7.59 4.95 -6.33
N GLN A 79 7.47 4.17 -7.42
CA GLN A 79 8.56 3.30 -7.90
C GLN A 79 9.75 4.07 -8.49
N ARG A 80 9.54 5.33 -8.92
CA ARG A 80 10.56 6.16 -9.58
C ARG A 80 11.29 7.11 -8.63
N ARG A 81 11.05 7.01 -7.31
CA ARG A 81 11.62 7.88 -6.29
C ARG A 81 13.09 7.58 -6.01
#